data_AF-A0A7X3G4H2-F1
#
_entry.id   AF-A0A7X3G4H2-F1
#
_cell.length_a   1.000
_cell.length_b   1.000
_cell.length_c   1.000
_cell.angle_alpha   90.00
_cell.angle_beta   90.00
_cell.angle_gamma   90.00
#
_symmetry.space_group_name_H-M   'P 1'
#
loop_
_entity.id
_entity.type
_entity.pdbx_description
1 polymer ?
#
loop_
_entity_poly.entity_id
_entity_poly.type
_entity_poly.pdbx_seq_one_letter_code
_entity_poly.pdbx_strand_id
1 'polypeptide(L)'
;MKQPEDLSTIELPLDAALAKKRGRPPKEDKLSDAERARRYRARQKMRPKGVWNYEQVTTQTRAEIERLLGSAATRPAGEAELVAQWAYGMFLLWDRVTAQRQHAADRDALLALVSG
;
A
#
# COMPACT_ATOMS: atom_id res chain seq x y z
N MET A 1 33.87 8.13 -43.12
CA MET A 1 35.07 8.23 -42.26
C MET A 1 34.80 7.41 -41.00
N LYS A 2 35.55 6.32 -40.79
CA LYS A 2 35.51 5.49 -39.58
C LYS A 2 36.77 5.82 -38.78
N GLN A 3 36.63 6.10 -37.48
CA GLN A 3 37.77 6.38 -36.60
C GLN A 3 38.54 5.08 -36.32
N PRO A 4 39.88 5.05 -36.40
CA PRO A 4 40.66 3.80 -36.48
C PRO A 4 41.32 3.34 -35.17
N GLU A 5 40.87 3.77 -33.98
CA GLU A 5 41.67 3.63 -32.74
C GLU A 5 41.13 2.66 -31.67
N ASP A 6 39.98 2.00 -31.85
CA ASP A 6 39.40 1.20 -30.75
C ASP A 6 39.80 -0.28 -30.83
N LEU A 7 41.04 -0.58 -30.42
CA LEU A 7 41.61 -1.94 -30.35
C LEU A 7 41.18 -2.72 -29.09
N SER A 8 40.20 -2.24 -28.32
CA SER A 8 39.82 -2.85 -27.03
C SER A 8 38.80 -3.99 -27.14
N THR A 9 38.11 -4.13 -28.27
CA THR A 9 37.05 -5.13 -28.43
C THR A 9 37.56 -6.35 -29.17
N ILE A 10 38.04 -7.34 -28.43
CA ILE A 10 38.22 -8.70 -28.95
C ILE A 10 36.80 -9.27 -29.14
N GLU A 11 36.32 -9.33 -30.38
CA GLU A 11 35.10 -10.07 -30.70
C GLU A 11 35.37 -11.56 -30.51
N LEU A 12 35.00 -12.07 -29.33
CA LEU A 12 34.93 -13.49 -29.06
C LEU A 12 33.79 -14.08 -29.91
N PRO A 13 34.03 -15.09 -30.76
CA PRO A 13 32.97 -15.75 -31.50
C PRO A 13 32.10 -16.54 -30.51
N LEU A 14 31.00 -15.92 -30.08
CA LEU A 14 29.98 -16.59 -29.30
C LEU A 14 29.15 -17.45 -30.26
N ASP A 15 29.48 -18.73 -30.35
CA ASP A 15 28.64 -19.72 -31.02
C ASP A 15 27.21 -19.65 -30.46
N ALA A 16 26.30 -19.08 -31.25
CA ALA A 16 24.90 -18.89 -30.90
C ALA A 16 24.17 -20.21 -30.58
N ALA A 17 24.76 -21.36 -30.95
CA ALA A 17 24.27 -22.69 -30.63
C ALA A 17 24.42 -23.06 -29.13
N LEU A 18 25.41 -22.50 -28.41
CA LEU A 18 25.66 -22.80 -26.99
C LEU A 18 24.89 -21.89 -26.02
N ALA A 19 24.44 -20.72 -26.47
CA ALA A 19 23.74 -19.75 -25.62
C ALA A 19 22.34 -20.22 -25.17
N LYS A 20 21.70 -21.15 -25.91
CA LYS A 20 20.33 -21.62 -25.60
C LYS A 20 20.23 -22.59 -24.42
N LYS A 21 21.35 -23.08 -23.86
CA LYS A 21 21.35 -24.10 -22.79
C LYS A 21 21.79 -23.59 -21.42
N ARG A 22 21.75 -22.27 -21.17
CA ARG A 22 22.00 -21.72 -19.83
C ARG A 22 20.72 -21.18 -19.21
N GLY A 23 19.99 -22.08 -18.58
CA GLY A 23 18.91 -21.75 -17.66
C GLY A 23 18.80 -22.85 -16.62
N ARG A 24 18.94 -22.50 -15.33
CA ARG A 24 18.66 -23.41 -14.21
C ARG A 24 17.29 -24.05 -14.45
N PRO A 25 17.14 -25.39 -14.34
CA PRO A 25 15.83 -26.03 -14.39
C PRO A 25 14.86 -25.27 -13.48
N PRO A 26 13.65 -24.93 -13.96
CA PRO A 26 12.67 -24.29 -13.11
C PRO A 26 12.49 -25.12 -11.84
N LYS A 27 12.61 -24.48 -10.67
CA LYS A 27 12.35 -25.13 -9.37
C LYS A 27 10.97 -25.80 -9.45
N GLU A 28 10.88 -27.07 -9.08
CA GLU A 28 9.70 -27.93 -9.32
C GLU A 28 8.38 -27.35 -8.76
N ASP A 29 8.50 -26.50 -7.75
CA ASP A 29 7.38 -25.83 -7.08
C ASP A 29 7.08 -24.41 -7.61
N LYS A 30 7.62 -24.04 -8.78
CA LYS A 30 7.31 -22.74 -9.39
C LYS A 30 5.95 -22.80 -10.09
N LEU A 31 5.04 -21.93 -9.64
CA LEU A 31 3.82 -21.62 -10.38
C LEU A 31 4.15 -21.25 -11.83
N SER A 32 3.52 -21.96 -12.77
CA SER A 32 3.59 -21.61 -14.20
C SER A 32 3.14 -20.16 -14.41
N ASP A 33 3.60 -19.53 -15.48
CA ASP A 33 3.19 -18.16 -15.79
C ASP A 33 1.66 -18.04 -15.95
N ALA A 34 1.01 -19.09 -16.45
CA ALA A 34 -0.45 -19.18 -16.56
C ALA A 34 -1.12 -19.23 -15.17
N GLU A 35 -0.58 -20.02 -14.24
CA GLU A 35 -1.11 -20.13 -12.87
C GLU A 35 -0.90 -18.82 -12.10
N ARG A 36 0.25 -18.15 -12.29
CA ARG A 36 0.53 -16.82 -11.75
C ARG A 36 -0.46 -15.77 -12.28
N ALA A 37 -0.69 -15.74 -13.59
CA ALA A 37 -1.65 -14.82 -14.20
C ALA A 37 -3.08 -15.08 -13.70
N ARG A 38 -3.48 -16.35 -13.55
CA ARG A 38 -4.78 -16.75 -12.99
C ARG A 38 -4.95 -16.25 -11.55
N ARG A 39 -3.96 -16.48 -10.69
CA ARG A 39 -3.97 -16.01 -9.29
C ARG A 39 -3.98 -14.48 -9.20
N TYR A 40 -3.23 -13.79 -10.05
CA TYR A 40 -3.24 -12.32 -10.11
C TYR A 40 -4.63 -11.79 -10.50
N ARG A 41 -5.24 -12.34 -11.55
CA ARG A 41 -6.60 -11.96 -11.97
C ARG A 41 -7.64 -12.26 -10.90
N ALA A 42 -7.53 -13.38 -10.18
CA ALA A 42 -8.42 -13.70 -9.07
C ALA A 42 -8.32 -12.65 -7.95
N ARG A 43 -7.10 -12.24 -7.57
CA ARG A 43 -6.88 -11.16 -6.60
C ARG A 43 -7.45 -9.82 -7.07
N GLN A 44 -7.30 -9.49 -8.35
CA GLN A 44 -7.89 -8.26 -8.93
C GLN A 44 -9.42 -8.31 -8.99
N LYS A 45 -10.03 -9.48 -9.23
CA LYS A 45 -11.50 -9.64 -9.17
C LYS A 45 -12.04 -9.49 -7.75
N MET A 46 -11.28 -9.94 -6.74
CA MET A 46 -11.65 -9.79 -5.34
C MET A 46 -11.27 -8.43 -4.74
N ARG A 47 -10.58 -7.56 -5.50
CA ARG A 47 -10.38 -6.19 -5.05
C ARG A 47 -11.74 -5.47 -5.05
N PRO A 48 -12.16 -4.88 -3.92
CA PRO A 48 -13.37 -4.10 -3.90
C PRO A 48 -13.24 -2.96 -4.93
N LYS A 49 -14.17 -2.92 -5.89
CA LYS A 49 -14.25 -1.87 -6.92
C LYS A 49 -15.05 -0.66 -6.45
N GLY A 50 -15.11 -0.44 -5.14
CA GLY A 50 -15.80 0.71 -4.58
C GLY A 50 -14.97 1.96 -4.82
N VAL A 51 -15.58 2.96 -5.47
CA VAL A 51 -15.09 4.33 -5.38
C VAL A 51 -15.36 4.77 -3.95
N TRP A 52 -14.32 5.18 -3.22
CA TRP A 52 -14.50 5.68 -1.87
C TRP A 52 -15.28 7.00 -1.92
N ASN A 53 -16.24 7.16 -1.01
CA ASN A 53 -16.97 8.41 -0.81
C ASN A 53 -16.38 9.15 0.40
N TYR A 54 -16.10 10.44 0.25
CA TYR A 54 -15.62 11.30 1.32
C TYR A 54 -16.54 11.27 2.55
N GLU A 55 -17.86 11.37 2.37
CA GLU A 55 -18.82 11.38 3.48
C GLU A 55 -18.80 10.05 4.24
N GLN A 56 -18.69 8.92 3.52
CA GLN A 56 -18.61 7.59 4.12
C GLN A 56 -17.33 7.44 4.94
N VAL A 57 -16.18 7.84 4.37
CA VAL A 57 -14.88 7.76 5.06
C VAL A 57 -14.90 8.65 6.31
N THR A 58 -15.41 9.87 6.20
CA THR A 58 -15.52 10.81 7.34
C THR A 58 -16.46 10.30 8.43
N THR A 59 -17.61 9.74 8.05
CA THR A 59 -18.57 9.15 9.01
C THR A 59 -17.97 7.93 9.72
N GLN A 60 -17.28 7.06 8.98
CA GLN A 60 -16.60 5.90 9.55
C GLN A 60 -15.46 6.30 10.49
N THR A 61 -14.65 7.29 10.11
CA THR A 61 -13.58 7.82 10.97
C THR A 61 -14.15 8.40 12.26
N ARG A 62 -15.22 9.22 12.18
CA ARG A 62 -15.87 9.78 13.36
C ARG A 62 -16.35 8.70 14.31
N ALA A 63 -17.12 7.73 13.79
CA ALA A 63 -17.66 6.64 14.60
C ALA A 63 -16.56 5.81 15.28
N GLU A 64 -15.44 5.58 14.59
CA GLU A 64 -14.32 4.83 15.14
C GLU A 64 -13.57 5.61 16.22
N ILE A 65 -13.34 6.91 16.02
CA ILE A 65 -12.75 7.79 17.04
C ILE A 65 -13.63 7.81 18.30
N GLU A 66 -14.93 8.03 18.15
CA GLU A 66 -15.88 8.04 19.28
C GLU A 66 -15.90 6.69 20.01
N ARG A 67 -15.86 5.58 19.26
CA ARG A 67 -15.78 4.22 19.84
C ARG A 67 -14.51 4.02 20.66
N LEU A 68 -13.36 4.45 20.13
CA LEU A 68 -12.07 4.33 20.80
C LEU A 68 -12.07 5.15 22.09
N LEU A 69 -12.40 6.44 22.01
CA LEU A 69 -12.41 7.36 23.15
C LEU A 69 -13.44 6.95 24.21
N GLY A 70 -14.64 6.51 23.79
CA GLY A 70 -15.64 5.98 24.71
C GLY A 70 -15.18 4.73 25.46
N SER A 71 -14.32 3.90 24.84
CA SER A 71 -13.72 2.73 25.49
C SER A 71 -12.50 3.05 26.35
N ALA A 72 -11.91 4.25 26.23
CA ALA A 72 -10.73 4.63 27.00
C ALA A 72 -11.07 4.90 28.48
N ALA A 73 -12.26 5.43 28.75
CA ALA A 73 -12.71 5.78 30.11
C ALA A 73 -12.79 4.58 31.07
N THR A 74 -12.93 3.35 30.55
CA THR A 74 -13.04 2.13 31.36
C THR A 74 -11.73 1.36 31.48
N ARG A 75 -10.64 1.87 30.91
CA ARG A 75 -9.34 1.19 30.85
C ARG A 75 -8.34 1.70 31.89
N PRO A 76 -7.33 0.88 32.25
CA PRO A 76 -6.17 1.35 32.99
C PRO A 76 -5.45 2.49 32.27
N ALA A 77 -4.85 3.42 33.01
CA ALA A 77 -4.31 4.67 32.47
C ALA A 77 -3.36 4.49 31.26
N GLY A 78 -2.43 3.52 31.32
CA GLY A 78 -1.50 3.27 30.20
C GLY A 78 -2.19 2.74 28.94
N GLU A 79 -3.27 1.96 29.09
CA GLU A 79 -4.06 1.50 27.94
C GLU A 79 -4.96 2.60 27.40
N ALA A 80 -5.51 3.45 28.28
CA ALA A 80 -6.32 4.60 27.89
C ALA A 80 -5.50 5.58 27.03
N GLU A 81 -4.24 5.82 27.40
CA GLU A 81 -3.32 6.65 26.62
C GLU A 81 -3.04 6.05 25.23
N LEU A 82 -2.77 4.75 25.15
CA LEU A 82 -2.58 4.06 23.85
C LEU A 82 -3.82 4.16 22.96
N VAL A 83 -5.02 4.06 23.54
CA VAL A 83 -6.28 4.19 22.80
C VAL A 83 -6.48 5.63 22.32
N ALA A 84 -6.14 6.64 23.12
CA ALA A 84 -6.18 8.04 22.71
C ALA A 84 -5.20 8.31 21.56
N GLN A 85 -3.98 7.79 21.65
CA GLN A 85 -3.00 7.88 20.56
C GLN A 85 -3.49 7.18 19.29
N TRP A 86 -4.20 6.05 19.41
CA TRP A 86 -4.80 5.36 18.28
C TRP A 86 -5.91 6.19 17.63
N ALA A 87 -6.78 6.81 18.44
CA ALA A 87 -7.82 7.71 17.94
C ALA A 87 -7.22 8.90 17.17
N TYR A 88 -6.15 9.49 17.69
CA TYR A 88 -5.39 10.53 16.99
C TYR A 88 -4.78 10.01 15.67
N GLY A 89 -4.24 8.79 15.66
CA GLY A 89 -3.76 8.14 14.44
C GLY A 89 -4.86 7.96 13.37
N MET A 90 -6.09 7.65 13.79
CA MET A 90 -7.24 7.57 12.88
C MET A 90 -7.59 8.92 12.26
N PHE A 91 -7.53 10.00 13.04
CA PHE A 91 -7.66 11.36 12.53
C PHE A 91 -6.57 11.68 11.50
N LEU A 92 -5.29 11.42 11.79
CA LEU A 92 -4.19 11.68 10.87
C LEU A 92 -4.32 10.90 9.55
N LEU A 93 -4.75 9.64 9.63
CA LEU A 93 -5.00 8.82 8.45
C LEU A 93 -6.12 9.42 7.59
N TRP A 94 -7.25 9.78 8.21
CA TRP A 94 -8.34 10.44 7.53
C TRP A 94 -7.88 11.76 6.90
N ASP A 95 -7.13 12.58 7.64
CA ASP A 95 -6.63 13.89 7.19
C ASP A 95 -5.81 13.71 5.90
N ARG A 96 -4.92 12.72 5.90
CA ARG A 96 -4.05 12.47 4.75
C ARG A 96 -4.77 11.87 3.55
N VAL A 97 -5.74 10.96 3.77
CA VAL A 97 -6.51 10.29 2.71
C VAL A 97 -7.49 11.26 2.04
N THR A 98 -8.03 12.22 2.79
CA THR A 98 -9.08 13.12 2.31
C THR A 98 -8.57 14.50 1.89
N ALA A 99 -7.29 14.84 2.11
CA ALA A 99 -6.69 16.17 1.94
C ALA A 99 -7.15 17.01 0.73
N GLN A 100 -7.45 16.41 -0.43
CA GLN A 100 -7.88 17.14 -1.63
C GLN A 100 -9.40 17.39 -1.72
N ARG A 101 -10.20 16.83 -0.81
CA ARG A 101 -11.66 16.85 -0.81
C ARG A 101 -12.28 17.27 0.52
N GLN A 102 -11.47 17.65 1.50
CA GLN A 102 -11.93 17.99 2.85
C GLN A 102 -12.80 19.23 2.89
N HIS A 103 -13.76 19.22 3.81
CA HIS A 103 -14.41 20.43 4.29
C HIS A 103 -13.72 20.87 5.60
N ALA A 104 -13.43 22.17 5.72
CA ALA A 104 -12.74 22.71 6.89
C ALA A 104 -13.49 22.39 8.21
N ALA A 105 -14.82 22.50 8.20
CA ALA A 105 -15.65 22.19 9.36
C ALA A 105 -15.53 20.73 9.83
N ASP A 106 -15.40 19.77 8.91
CA ASP A 106 -15.23 18.36 9.27
C ASP A 106 -13.87 18.11 9.90
N ARG A 107 -12.82 18.75 9.37
CA ARG A 107 -11.47 18.65 9.90
C ARG A 107 -11.40 19.19 11.32
N ASP A 108 -11.98 20.37 11.54
CA ASP A 108 -12.01 21.00 12.86
C ASP A 108 -12.83 20.16 13.85
N ALA A 109 -13.97 19.63 13.42
CA ALA A 109 -14.80 18.78 14.25
C ALA A 109 -14.10 17.47 14.65
N LEU A 110 -13.39 16.82 13.72
CA LEU A 110 -12.63 15.59 14.02
C LEU A 110 -11.40 15.87 14.88
N LEU A 111 -10.70 16.99 14.64
CA LEU A 111 -9.56 17.38 15.47
C LEU A 111 -9.99 17.67 16.91
N ALA A 112 -11.13 18.33 17.10
CA ALA A 112 -11.69 18.61 18.41
C ALA A 112 -12.01 17.32 19.20
N LEU A 113 -12.44 16.24 18.52
CA LEU A 113 -12.69 14.95 19.18
C LEU A 113 -11.43 14.31 19.75
N VAL A 114 -10.30 14.42 19.03
CA VAL A 114 -9.04 13.74 19.42
C VAL A 114 -8.09 14.60 20.23
N SER A 115 -8.41 15.89 20.40
CA SER A 115 -7.60 16.86 21.15
C SER A 115 -8.22 17.29 22.48
N GLY A 116 -9.42 16.78 22.80
CA GLY A 116 -10.09 16.97 24.09
C GLY A 116 -9.68 15.92 25.11
#